data_AF-A0A328BRT1-F1
#
_entry.id   AF-A0A328BRT1-F1
#
_cell.length_a   1.000
_cell.length_b   1.000
_cell.length_c   1.000
_cell.angle_alpha   90.00
_cell.angle_beta   90.00
_cell.angle_gamma   90.00
#
_symmetry.space_group_name_H-M   'P 1'
#
loop_
_entity.id
_entity.type
_entity.pdbx_description
1 polymer ?
#
loop_
_entity_poly.entity_id
_entity_poly.type
_entity_poly.pdbx_seq_one_letter_code
_entity_poly.pdbx_strand_id
1 'polypeptide(L)'
;MRTRFTPLLALLPLLAACNSQPETTNPEGTDAAVTDSTAYDPNASSDSLRMGKTGGVAVGGTSLTPDKTLAQNLAASPELSQLLAAAGKTDLAAKLAADGPYTVFAPSNAAFKGLPYGAMAGLLKPESKDNLTGLLGYHIIQSRLLALDLRDGQELTTMEGHKLKISVQGDNITVNGANVTTPDVVSKNGIIHVIDKVLLPPSE
;
A
#
# COMPACT_ATOMS: atom_id res chain seq x y z
N MET A 1 70.86 -34.57 -40.36
CA MET A 1 71.84 -35.08 -39.36
C MET A 1 71.07 -35.33 -38.06
N ARG A 2 70.35 -36.46 -37.94
CA ARG A 2 70.68 -37.64 -37.11
C ARG A 2 71.29 -37.33 -35.74
N THR A 3 70.52 -37.53 -34.67
CA THR A 3 70.82 -38.29 -33.42
C THR A 3 69.61 -38.13 -32.47
N ARG A 4 68.71 -39.10 -32.37
CA ARG A 4 68.72 -40.27 -31.45
C ARG A 4 68.76 -39.89 -29.97
N PHE A 5 67.64 -40.09 -29.28
CA PHE A 5 67.58 -40.41 -27.86
C PHE A 5 66.56 -41.52 -27.64
N THR A 6 67.02 -42.63 -27.07
CA THR A 6 66.23 -43.78 -26.60
C THR A 6 65.89 -43.64 -25.10
N PRO A 7 64.93 -44.43 -24.58
CA PRO A 7 64.01 -44.06 -23.50
C PRO A 7 64.27 -44.79 -22.16
N LEU A 8 63.60 -44.39 -21.08
CA LEU A 8 63.42 -45.19 -19.85
C LEU A 8 62.20 -44.65 -19.06
N LEU A 9 61.01 -45.25 -19.14
CA LEU A 9 60.49 -46.41 -18.39
C LEU A 9 60.13 -46.12 -16.91
N ALA A 10 58.83 -45.95 -16.64
CA ALA A 10 58.12 -46.47 -15.45
C ALA A 10 56.59 -46.32 -15.70
N LEU A 11 55.85 -47.40 -16.01
CA LEU A 11 55.23 -48.41 -15.12
C LEU A 11 53.80 -48.02 -14.65
N LEU A 12 52.80 -48.34 -15.51
CA LEU A 12 51.56 -49.14 -15.28
C LEU A 12 50.72 -48.95 -13.98
N PRO A 13 49.39 -49.26 -13.98
CA PRO A 13 48.28 -48.64 -14.71
C PRO A 13 47.08 -48.36 -13.77
N LEU A 14 46.13 -47.47 -14.12
CA LEU A 14 44.74 -47.71 -13.69
C LEU A 14 43.69 -47.01 -14.55
N LEU A 15 42.72 -47.83 -14.93
CA LEU A 15 41.35 -47.55 -15.34
C LEU A 15 41.10 -46.95 -16.74
N ALA A 16 40.37 -47.77 -17.49
CA ALA A 16 39.97 -47.63 -18.87
C ALA A 16 38.78 -46.68 -19.06
N ALA A 17 38.76 -46.07 -20.26
CA ALA A 17 37.60 -45.64 -21.06
C ALA A 17 36.63 -44.62 -20.42
N CYS A 18 36.16 -43.56 -21.07
CA CYS A 18 36.11 -43.26 -22.50
C CYS A 18 35.81 -41.75 -22.68
N ASN A 19 36.45 -41.16 -23.69
CA ASN A 19 35.86 -40.31 -24.72
C ASN A 19 35.14 -39.00 -24.30
N SER A 20 35.84 -37.89 -24.57
CA SER A 20 35.39 -36.69 -25.30
C SER A 20 34.00 -36.12 -24.98
N GLN A 21 34.00 -34.99 -24.27
CA GLN A 21 33.01 -33.88 -24.20
C GLN A 21 31.61 -34.15 -24.78
N PRO A 22 30.50 -33.77 -24.10
CA PRO A 22 30.37 -32.52 -23.31
C PRO A 22 29.40 -32.58 -22.10
N GLU A 23 29.69 -31.98 -20.95
CA GLU A 23 28.64 -31.75 -19.93
C GLU A 23 28.82 -30.38 -19.26
N THR A 24 28.34 -29.33 -19.94
CA THR A 24 27.85 -28.14 -19.25
C THR A 24 26.41 -28.43 -18.84
N THR A 25 26.19 -28.68 -17.56
CA THR A 25 24.86 -28.87 -16.99
C THR A 25 24.07 -27.56 -17.13
N ASN A 26 23.12 -27.55 -18.06
CA ASN A 26 21.87 -26.80 -17.90
C ASN A 26 20.82 -27.82 -17.46
N PRO A 27 19.99 -27.48 -16.46
CA PRO A 27 18.57 -27.59 -16.75
C PRO A 27 17.86 -26.25 -16.52
N GLU A 28 17.28 -25.73 -17.61
CA GLU A 28 16.03 -24.99 -17.54
C GLU A 28 14.94 -25.84 -16.88
N GLY A 29 14.13 -25.21 -16.03
CA GLY A 29 12.73 -25.60 -15.85
C GLY A 29 12.30 -26.04 -14.46
N THR A 30 11.55 -25.14 -13.80
CA THR A 30 10.42 -25.40 -12.89
C THR A 30 10.70 -26.12 -11.57
N ASP A 31 10.88 -25.37 -10.48
CA ASP A 31 9.81 -25.10 -9.50
C ASP A 31 10.39 -24.19 -8.39
N ALA A 32 9.77 -23.03 -8.17
CA ALA A 32 10.20 -22.07 -7.17
C ALA A 32 9.51 -22.40 -5.83
N ALA A 33 10.09 -23.31 -5.05
CA ALA A 33 9.72 -23.56 -3.66
C ALA A 33 10.80 -22.99 -2.73
N VAL A 34 10.62 -21.73 -2.30
CA VAL A 34 10.29 -21.35 -0.91
C VAL A 34 11.21 -21.94 0.15
N THR A 35 12.20 -21.15 0.55
CA THR A 35 12.80 -21.17 1.90
C THR A 35 12.74 -19.72 2.40
N ASP A 36 11.63 -19.31 3.01
CA ASP A 36 11.37 -19.44 4.45
C ASP A 36 12.61 -19.09 5.29
N SER A 37 12.73 -17.80 5.57
CA SER A 37 13.36 -17.28 6.77
C SER A 37 12.58 -16.03 7.13
N THR A 38 11.44 -16.33 7.74
CA THR A 38 10.62 -15.45 8.56
C THR A 38 11.48 -14.76 9.62
N ALA A 39 12.00 -13.58 9.28
CA ALA A 39 12.26 -12.57 10.30
C ALA A 39 10.89 -12.18 10.87
N TYR A 40 10.52 -12.80 12.00
CA TYR A 40 9.40 -12.37 12.82
C TYR A 40 9.74 -10.97 13.35
N ASP A 41 9.29 -9.94 12.62
CA ASP A 41 9.25 -8.58 13.12
C ASP A 41 8.00 -8.46 14.00
N PRO A 42 8.14 -8.34 15.34
CA PRO A 42 6.99 -8.22 16.24
C PRO A 42 6.18 -6.94 16.03
N ASN A 43 6.65 -6.04 15.16
CA ASN A 43 6.02 -4.77 14.81
C ASN A 43 5.43 -4.76 13.39
N ALA A 44 5.63 -5.82 12.60
CA ALA A 44 4.92 -5.99 11.33
C ALA A 44 3.46 -6.32 11.64
N SER A 45 2.58 -5.36 11.37
CA SER A 45 1.13 -5.59 11.45
C SER A 45 0.79 -6.82 10.61
N SER A 46 0.01 -7.75 11.17
CA SER A 46 -0.41 -8.99 10.51
C SER A 46 -1.02 -8.76 9.12
N ASP A 47 -1.49 -7.55 8.82
CA ASP A 47 -2.01 -7.15 7.51
C ASP A 47 -0.92 -6.88 6.47
N SER A 48 0.23 -6.34 6.87
CA SER A 48 1.41 -6.20 5.99
C SER A 48 1.94 -7.58 5.56
N LEU A 49 1.76 -8.59 6.41
CA LEU A 49 2.13 -9.99 6.12
C LEU A 49 1.16 -10.66 5.14
N ARG A 50 -0.13 -10.31 5.16
CA ARG A 50 -1.13 -10.86 4.22
C ARG A 50 -0.92 -10.41 2.78
N MET A 51 -0.27 -9.26 2.56
CA MET A 51 0.01 -8.70 1.24
C MET A 51 1.49 -8.67 0.86
N GLY A 52 2.40 -9.17 1.70
CA GLY A 52 3.85 -9.10 1.46
C GLY A 52 4.41 -7.68 1.38
N LYS A 53 3.66 -6.67 1.87
CA LYS A 53 3.99 -5.23 1.79
C LYS A 53 4.52 -4.75 3.13
N THR A 54 5.66 -5.31 3.53
CA THR A 54 6.30 -5.06 4.83
C THR A 54 7.09 -3.75 4.89
N GLY A 55 7.39 -3.12 3.74
CA GLY A 55 8.22 -1.92 3.64
C GLY A 55 7.48 -0.57 3.58
N GLY A 56 6.15 -0.56 3.72
CA GLY A 56 5.33 0.63 3.52
C GLY A 56 4.95 0.90 2.07
N VAL A 57 4.08 1.89 1.86
CA VAL A 57 3.50 2.27 0.55
C VAL A 57 3.92 3.69 0.21
N ALA A 58 4.47 3.90 -1.00
CA ALA A 58 4.87 5.23 -1.45
C ALA A 58 3.64 6.05 -1.90
N VAL A 59 3.45 7.24 -1.33
CA VAL A 59 2.42 8.22 -1.71
C VAL A 59 3.08 9.59 -1.82
N GLY A 60 3.03 10.21 -3.00
CA GLY A 60 3.63 11.52 -3.24
C GLY A 60 5.15 11.59 -3.04
N GLY A 61 5.86 10.46 -3.21
CA GLY A 61 7.30 10.36 -2.99
C GLY A 61 7.72 10.07 -1.54
N THR A 62 6.77 9.92 -0.61
CA THR A 62 7.03 9.52 0.77
C THR A 62 6.58 8.08 1.03
N SER A 63 7.43 7.27 1.68
CA SER A 63 7.03 5.95 2.18
C SER A 63 6.19 6.07 3.45
N LEU A 64 4.94 5.64 3.36
CA LEU A 64 4.00 5.55 4.48
C LEU A 64 4.08 4.15 5.06
N THR A 65 4.35 4.06 6.37
CA THR A 65 4.76 2.80 7.01
C THR A 65 3.79 2.40 8.12
N PRO A 66 3.64 1.10 8.41
CA PRO A 66 2.67 0.59 9.39
C PRO A 66 3.05 0.90 10.85
N ASP A 67 4.30 1.23 11.14
CA ASP A 67 4.76 1.68 12.46
C ASP A 67 4.21 3.05 12.85
N LYS A 68 3.76 3.85 11.86
CA LYS A 68 3.21 5.19 12.06
C LYS A 68 1.69 5.18 12.16
N THR A 69 1.15 6.09 12.97
CA THR A 69 -0.29 6.34 13.04
C THR A 69 -0.82 6.97 11.75
N LEU A 70 -2.13 6.95 11.54
CA LEU A 70 -2.78 7.61 10.40
C LEU A 70 -2.39 9.09 10.34
N ALA A 71 -2.45 9.80 11.47
CA ALA A 71 -2.06 11.21 11.56
C ALA A 71 -0.59 11.43 11.17
N GLN A 72 0.32 10.53 11.58
CA GLN A 72 1.74 10.62 11.24
C GLN A 72 2.00 10.33 9.75
N ASN A 73 1.33 9.35 9.17
CA ASN A 73 1.44 9.05 7.74
C ASN A 73 0.86 10.18 6.87
N LEU A 74 -0.27 10.77 7.29
CA LEU A 74 -0.85 11.95 6.64
C LEU A 74 0.09 13.16 6.70
N ALA A 75 0.77 13.37 7.83
CA ALA A 75 1.75 14.46 7.98
C ALA A 75 3.05 14.23 7.20
N ALA A 76 3.41 12.97 6.94
CA ALA A 76 4.61 12.64 6.19
C ALA A 76 4.41 12.80 4.67
N SER A 77 3.18 12.64 4.16
CA SER A 77 2.91 12.76 2.72
C SER A 77 2.57 14.19 2.31
N PRO A 78 3.36 14.85 1.43
CA PRO A 78 3.02 16.16 0.91
C PRO A 78 1.73 16.15 0.07
N GLU A 79 1.39 15.00 -0.54
CA GLU A 79 0.19 14.80 -1.36
C GLU A 79 -1.11 14.82 -0.54
N LEU A 80 -1.03 14.62 0.77
CA LEU A 80 -2.18 14.59 1.68
C LEU A 80 -2.23 15.82 2.61
N SER A 81 -1.35 16.80 2.38
CA SER A 81 -1.23 18.00 3.23
C SER A 81 -2.51 18.83 3.32
N GLN A 82 -3.33 18.90 2.26
CA GLN A 82 -4.61 19.61 2.30
C GLN A 82 -5.62 18.94 3.25
N LEU A 83 -5.64 17.60 3.27
CA LEU A 83 -6.49 16.85 4.19
C LEU A 83 -6.05 17.08 5.64
N LEU A 84 -4.75 17.08 5.91
CA LEU A 84 -4.24 17.38 7.25
C LEU A 84 -4.56 18.81 7.69
N ALA A 85 -4.45 19.79 6.78
CA ALA A 85 -4.80 21.17 7.08
C ALA A 85 -6.30 21.33 7.41
N ALA A 86 -7.17 20.57 6.73
CA ALA A 86 -8.59 20.49 7.05
C ALA A 86 -8.84 19.80 8.40
N ALA A 87 -8.20 18.65 8.64
CA ALA A 87 -8.32 17.89 9.88
C ALA A 87 -7.76 18.63 11.11
N GLY A 88 -6.76 19.50 10.93
CA GLY A 88 -6.21 20.35 11.99
C GLY A 88 -7.12 21.53 12.37
N LYS A 89 -8.13 21.84 11.55
CA LYS A 89 -9.16 22.85 11.87
C LYS A 89 -10.38 22.25 12.59
N THR A 90 -10.42 20.92 12.72
CA THR A 90 -11.50 20.15 13.34
C THR A 90 -10.94 19.24 14.42
N ASP A 91 -11.80 18.55 15.16
CA ASP A 91 -11.39 17.57 16.16
C ASP A 91 -11.02 16.19 15.55
N LEU A 92 -10.93 16.08 14.22
CA LEU A 92 -10.59 14.82 13.56
C LEU A 92 -9.10 14.46 13.67
N ALA A 93 -8.20 15.44 13.81
CA ALA A 93 -6.78 15.14 14.03
C ALA A 93 -6.56 14.27 15.27
N ALA A 94 -7.31 14.52 16.35
CA ALA A 94 -7.29 13.70 17.56
C ALA A 94 -7.85 12.30 17.30
N LYS A 95 -8.92 12.17 16.49
CA LYS A 95 -9.50 10.86 16.13
C LYS A 95 -8.57 10.02 15.26
N LEU A 96 -7.86 10.65 14.32
CA LEU A 96 -6.86 9.99 13.47
C LEU A 96 -5.60 9.56 14.25
N ALA A 97 -5.37 10.15 15.43
CA ALA A 97 -4.33 9.71 16.35
C ALA A 97 -4.84 8.73 17.42
N ALA A 98 -6.16 8.61 17.59
CA ALA A 98 -6.78 7.74 18.57
C ALA A 98 -6.60 6.26 18.20
N ASP A 99 -6.66 5.41 19.22
CA ASP A 99 -6.66 3.98 19.05
C ASP A 99 -7.97 3.50 18.40
N GLY A 100 -7.83 2.56 17.48
CA GLY A 100 -8.93 1.91 16.80
C GLY A 100 -8.43 1.29 15.50
N PRO A 101 -9.23 0.44 14.86
CA PRO A 101 -9.13 0.26 13.43
C PRO A 101 -9.97 1.33 12.72
N TYR A 102 -9.31 2.29 12.06
CA TYR A 102 -9.99 3.21 11.15
C TYR A 102 -9.58 2.92 9.71
N THR A 103 -10.51 3.12 8.77
CA THR A 103 -10.21 3.17 7.34
C THR A 103 -10.49 4.57 6.85
N VAL A 104 -9.50 5.22 6.29
CA VAL A 104 -9.57 6.62 5.84
C VAL A 104 -9.43 6.65 4.33
N PHE A 105 -10.46 7.12 3.64
CA PHE A 105 -10.37 7.45 2.23
C PHE A 105 -9.78 8.86 2.09
N ALA A 106 -8.48 8.97 1.86
CA ALA A 106 -7.77 10.24 1.87
C ALA A 106 -7.72 10.86 0.47
N PRO A 107 -8.43 11.96 0.19
CA PRO A 107 -8.30 12.66 -1.08
C PRO A 107 -6.90 13.26 -1.23
N SER A 108 -6.29 13.02 -2.40
CA SER A 108 -5.04 13.67 -2.80
C SER A 108 -5.21 15.18 -2.99
N ASN A 109 -4.13 15.94 -2.95
CA ASN A 109 -4.15 17.36 -3.30
C ASN A 109 -4.72 17.61 -4.72
N ALA A 110 -4.58 16.65 -5.63
CA ALA A 110 -5.18 16.72 -6.96
C ALA A 110 -6.71 16.63 -6.89
N ALA A 111 -7.24 15.76 -6.01
CA ALA A 111 -8.68 15.68 -5.73
C ALA A 111 -9.25 17.00 -5.24
N PHE A 112 -8.55 17.68 -4.33
CA PHE A 112 -8.94 19.01 -3.84
C PHE A 112 -8.94 20.07 -4.93
N LYS A 113 -7.98 20.01 -5.87
CA LYS A 113 -7.94 20.92 -7.05
C LYS A 113 -9.08 20.68 -8.04
N GLY A 114 -9.64 19.48 -8.06
CA GLY A 114 -10.78 19.12 -8.91
C GLY A 114 -12.12 19.73 -8.45
N LEU A 115 -12.19 20.27 -7.24
CA LEU A 115 -13.39 20.96 -6.75
C LEU A 115 -13.56 22.32 -7.44
N PRO A 116 -14.81 22.76 -7.68
CA PRO A 116 -15.08 24.08 -8.24
C PRO A 116 -14.46 25.18 -7.38
N TYR A 117 -13.94 26.22 -8.04
CA TYR A 117 -13.21 27.31 -7.40
C TYR A 117 -14.07 27.95 -6.28
N GLY A 118 -13.54 27.96 -5.06
CA GLY A 118 -14.22 28.52 -3.89
C GLY A 118 -14.99 27.51 -3.02
N ALA A 119 -15.25 26.28 -3.49
CA ALA A 119 -15.91 25.26 -2.65
C ALA A 119 -15.04 24.88 -1.45
N MET A 120 -13.76 24.60 -1.68
CA MET A 120 -12.80 24.34 -0.61
C MET A 120 -12.63 25.56 0.31
N ALA A 121 -12.54 26.77 -0.25
CA ALA A 121 -12.41 27.98 0.56
C ALA A 121 -13.63 28.20 1.46
N GLY A 122 -14.84 27.86 0.99
CA GLY A 122 -16.06 27.83 1.77
C GLY A 122 -16.02 26.79 2.90
N LEU A 123 -15.60 25.56 2.60
CA LEU A 123 -15.48 24.48 3.58
C LEU A 123 -14.41 24.74 4.65
N LEU A 124 -13.37 25.51 4.32
CA LEU A 124 -12.30 25.89 5.26
C LEU A 124 -12.62 27.13 6.12
N LYS A 125 -13.81 27.72 5.97
CA LYS A 125 -14.27 28.84 6.80
C LYS A 125 -14.55 28.37 8.23
N PRO A 126 -14.27 29.20 9.25
CA PRO A 126 -14.57 28.87 10.64
C PRO A 126 -16.06 28.63 10.88
N GLU A 127 -16.93 29.32 10.13
CA GLU A 127 -18.40 29.16 10.15
C GLU A 127 -18.87 27.80 9.60
N SER A 128 -18.00 27.09 8.87
CA SER A 128 -18.29 25.79 8.27
C SER A 128 -17.56 24.64 8.96
N LYS A 129 -17.07 24.84 10.20
CA LYS A 129 -16.39 23.80 10.97
C LYS A 129 -17.22 22.53 11.15
N ASP A 130 -18.52 22.67 11.39
CA ASP A 130 -19.43 21.53 11.53
C ASP A 130 -19.56 20.78 10.21
N ASN A 131 -19.72 21.51 9.10
CA ASN A 131 -19.74 20.93 7.75
C ASN A 131 -18.42 20.26 7.40
N LEU A 132 -17.28 20.86 7.78
CA LEU A 132 -15.95 20.28 7.57
C LEU A 132 -15.75 19.02 8.41
N THR A 133 -16.28 19.00 9.63
CA THR A 133 -16.23 17.83 10.51
C THR A 133 -17.08 16.69 9.96
N GLY A 134 -18.29 16.97 9.48
CA GLY A 134 -19.14 16.00 8.79
C GLY A 134 -18.48 15.48 7.50
N LEU A 135 -17.98 16.38 6.65
CA LEU A 135 -17.26 16.03 5.43
C LEU A 135 -16.06 15.11 5.68
N LEU A 136 -15.21 15.45 6.67
CA LEU A 136 -14.07 14.62 7.03
C LEU A 136 -14.51 13.30 7.67
N GLY A 137 -15.57 13.32 8.48
CA GLY A 137 -16.20 12.11 9.03
C GLY A 137 -16.73 11.18 7.94
N TYR A 138 -17.22 11.73 6.82
CA TYR A 138 -17.69 10.97 5.66
C TYR A 138 -16.56 10.22 4.94
N HIS A 139 -15.32 10.64 5.11
CA HIS A 139 -14.14 9.93 4.57
C HIS A 139 -13.59 8.86 5.52
N ILE A 140 -14.11 8.75 6.74
CA ILE A 140 -13.59 7.85 7.78
C ILE A 140 -14.62 6.78 8.10
N ILE A 141 -14.17 5.53 8.19
CA ILE A 141 -14.95 4.37 8.64
C ILE A 141 -14.30 3.80 9.90
N GLN A 142 -15.10 3.46 10.91
CA GLN A 142 -14.66 2.78 12.13
C GLN A 142 -14.53 1.27 11.92
N SER A 143 -13.72 0.88 10.93
CA SER A 143 -13.40 -0.51 10.64
C SER A 143 -12.06 -0.59 9.93
N ARG A 144 -11.42 -1.75 9.96
CA ARG A 144 -10.20 -2.04 9.20
C ARG A 144 -10.59 -2.77 7.93
N LEU A 145 -10.49 -2.10 6.80
CA LEU A 145 -10.87 -2.64 5.50
C LEU A 145 -9.71 -2.48 4.53
N LEU A 146 -9.11 -3.60 4.14
CA LEU A 146 -8.15 -3.65 3.04
C LEU A 146 -8.91 -3.66 1.71
N ALA A 147 -8.23 -3.35 0.62
CA ALA A 147 -8.78 -3.46 -0.73
C ALA A 147 -9.30 -4.86 -1.03
N LEU A 148 -8.66 -5.90 -0.47
CA LEU A 148 -9.10 -7.29 -0.56
C LEU A 148 -10.44 -7.55 0.16
N ASP A 149 -10.74 -6.77 1.22
CA ASP A 149 -11.98 -6.90 1.98
C ASP A 149 -13.14 -6.15 1.31
N LEU A 150 -12.83 -5.24 0.39
CA LEU A 150 -13.81 -4.44 -0.37
C LEU A 150 -14.46 -5.29 -1.46
N ARG A 151 -15.79 -5.30 -1.47
CA ARG A 151 -16.60 -6.05 -2.46
C ARG A 151 -17.42 -5.10 -3.32
N ASP A 152 -17.66 -5.53 -4.56
CA ASP A 152 -18.54 -4.78 -5.46
C ASP A 152 -19.96 -4.69 -4.89
N GLY A 153 -20.55 -3.49 -4.95
CA GLY A 153 -21.88 -3.20 -4.41
C GLY A 153 -21.95 -3.12 -2.89
N GLN A 154 -20.82 -3.21 -2.17
CA GLN A 154 -20.81 -3.10 -0.72
C GLN A 154 -21.14 -1.68 -0.26
N GLU A 155 -21.94 -1.57 0.80
CA GLU A 155 -22.21 -0.31 1.48
C GLU A 155 -21.49 -0.28 2.83
N LEU A 156 -20.74 0.78 3.08
CA LEU A 156 -19.99 0.97 4.32
C LEU A 156 -20.48 2.21 5.06
N THR A 157 -20.78 2.06 6.34
CA THR A 157 -21.20 3.19 7.18
C THR A 157 -20.00 4.03 7.60
N THR A 158 -20.05 5.32 7.32
CA THR A 158 -19.02 6.29 7.71
C THR A 158 -19.20 6.74 9.15
N MET A 159 -18.21 7.45 9.69
CA MET A 159 -18.30 8.08 11.01
C MET A 159 -19.36 9.17 11.10
N GLU A 160 -19.70 9.77 9.96
CA GLU A 160 -20.72 10.80 9.88
C GLU A 160 -22.15 10.19 9.92
N GLY A 161 -22.29 8.91 9.53
CA GLY A 161 -23.54 8.15 9.60
C GLY A 161 -24.11 7.81 8.23
N HIS A 162 -23.73 8.53 7.18
CA HIS A 162 -24.07 8.17 5.81
C HIS A 162 -23.26 6.97 5.31
N LYS A 163 -23.81 6.30 4.28
CA LYS A 163 -23.20 5.13 3.64
C LYS A 163 -22.33 5.54 2.45
N LEU A 164 -21.19 4.85 2.28
CA LEU A 164 -20.37 4.86 1.09
C LEU A 164 -20.65 3.61 0.27
N LYS A 165 -20.89 3.79 -1.03
CA LYS A 165 -21.01 2.67 -1.97
C LYS A 165 -19.65 2.36 -2.56
N ILE A 166 -19.24 1.10 -2.42
CA ILE A 166 -18.02 0.57 -3.01
C ILE A 166 -18.38 -0.12 -4.33
N SER A 167 -17.56 0.09 -5.35
CA SER A 167 -17.69 -0.63 -6.61
C SER A 167 -16.32 -1.10 -7.06
N VAL A 168 -16.22 -2.40 -7.37
CA VAL A 168 -14.97 -3.08 -7.69
C VAL A 168 -15.10 -3.66 -9.10
N GLN A 169 -14.28 -3.18 -10.02
CA GLN A 169 -14.26 -3.60 -11.41
C GLN A 169 -12.85 -4.08 -11.78
N GLY A 170 -12.63 -5.39 -11.66
CA GLY A 170 -11.29 -5.96 -11.78
C GLY A 170 -10.38 -5.41 -10.68
N ASP A 171 -9.28 -4.79 -11.08
CA ASP A 171 -8.32 -4.15 -10.15
C ASP A 171 -8.71 -2.71 -9.76
N ASN A 172 -9.75 -2.14 -10.37
CA ASN A 172 -10.18 -0.77 -10.09
C ASN A 172 -11.22 -0.75 -8.97
N ILE A 173 -10.92 -0.04 -7.89
CA ILE A 173 -11.82 0.17 -6.76
C ILE A 173 -12.28 1.62 -6.78
N THR A 174 -13.59 1.81 -6.71
CA THR A 174 -14.21 3.12 -6.62
C THR A 174 -15.11 3.23 -5.40
N VAL A 175 -15.12 4.42 -4.79
CA VAL A 175 -15.88 4.76 -3.59
C VAL A 175 -16.78 5.94 -3.95
N ASN A 176 -18.08 5.69 -4.07
CA ASN A 176 -19.06 6.69 -4.49
C ASN A 176 -18.65 7.47 -5.77
N GLY A 177 -18.00 6.79 -6.73
CA GLY A 177 -17.50 7.38 -7.97
C GLY A 177 -16.12 8.07 -7.89
N ALA A 178 -15.46 8.07 -6.73
CA ALA A 178 -14.05 8.42 -6.56
C ALA A 178 -13.18 7.17 -6.77
N ASN A 179 -12.14 7.26 -7.59
CA ASN A 179 -11.22 6.17 -7.84
C ASN A 179 -10.16 6.09 -6.73
N VAL A 180 -9.89 4.89 -6.24
CA VAL A 180 -8.81 4.63 -5.29
C VAL A 180 -7.50 4.52 -6.08
N THR A 181 -6.65 5.53 -5.99
CA THR A 181 -5.36 5.59 -6.70
C THR A 181 -4.27 4.81 -5.97
N THR A 182 -4.32 4.79 -4.64
CA THR A 182 -3.37 4.02 -3.83
C THR A 182 -4.12 3.34 -2.70
N PRO A 183 -4.52 2.09 -2.89
CA PRO A 183 -5.11 1.31 -1.82
C PRO A 183 -4.05 0.84 -0.82
N ASP A 184 -4.53 0.40 0.35
CA ASP A 184 -3.78 -0.43 1.30
C ASP A 184 -2.55 0.20 1.92
N VAL A 185 -2.64 1.48 2.27
CA VAL A 185 -1.60 2.11 3.08
C VAL A 185 -1.85 1.73 4.53
N VAL A 186 -1.17 0.68 4.99
CA VAL A 186 -1.30 0.21 6.37
C VAL A 186 -0.67 1.21 7.35
N SER A 187 -1.42 1.52 8.40
CA SER A 187 -1.02 2.34 9.55
C SER A 187 -1.24 1.57 10.86
N LYS A 188 -0.59 2.04 11.92
CA LYS A 188 -0.66 1.46 13.26
C LYS A 188 -2.10 1.33 13.78
N ASN A 189 -2.90 2.37 13.57
CA ASN A 189 -4.30 2.48 14.02
C ASN A 189 -5.29 2.49 12.84
N GLY A 190 -4.92 1.95 11.67
CA GLY A 190 -5.85 1.93 10.54
C GLY A 190 -5.25 1.64 9.18
N ILE A 191 -6.03 1.96 8.14
CA ILE A 191 -5.66 1.85 6.72
C ILE A 191 -6.02 3.17 6.04
N ILE A 192 -5.15 3.64 5.15
CA ILE A 192 -5.42 4.78 4.27
C ILE A 192 -5.59 4.25 2.84
N HIS A 193 -6.66 4.69 2.19
CA HIS A 193 -6.89 4.50 0.75
C HIS A 193 -6.87 5.87 0.10
N VAL A 194 -5.88 6.15 -0.74
CA VAL A 194 -5.78 7.44 -1.43
C VAL A 194 -6.78 7.46 -2.58
N ILE A 195 -7.55 8.55 -2.68
CA ILE A 195 -8.57 8.74 -3.70
C ILE A 195 -8.31 9.99 -4.55
N ASP A 196 -8.83 9.97 -5.79
CA ASP A 196 -8.69 11.05 -6.76
C ASP A 196 -9.79 12.13 -6.69
N LYS A 197 -10.83 11.95 -5.87
CA LYS A 197 -11.93 12.90 -5.68
C LYS A 197 -12.29 13.06 -4.21
N VAL A 198 -12.79 14.23 -3.83
CA VAL A 198 -13.33 14.47 -2.49
C VAL A 198 -14.75 13.90 -2.41
N LEU A 199 -15.02 13.09 -1.40
CA LEU A 199 -16.34 12.52 -1.13
C LEU A 199 -17.22 13.58 -0.46
N LEU A 200 -18.33 13.93 -1.08
CA LEU A 200 -19.31 14.85 -0.50
C LEU A 200 -20.46 14.05 0.10
N PRO A 201 -20.86 14.29 1.36
CA PRO A 201 -22.07 13.69 1.91
C PRO A 201 -23.28 14.17 1.09
N PRO A 202 -24.32 13.34 0.93
CA PRO A 202 -25.56 13.76 0.32
C PRO A 202 -26.14 14.95 1.08
N SER A 203 -26.61 15.99 0.37
CA SER A 203 -27.38 17.06 0.99
C SER A 203 -28.74 16.51 1.38
N GLU A 204 -29.09 16.56 2.67
CA GLU A 204 -30.47 16.31 3.12
C GLU A 204 -31.45 17.34 2.54
#